data_AF-A0A1Y1YUU4-F1
#
_entry.id   AF-A0A1Y1YUU4-F1
#
_cell.length_a   1.000
_cell.length_b   1.000
_cell.length_c   1.000
_cell.angle_alpha   90.00
_cell.angle_beta   90.00
_cell.angle_gamma   90.00
#
_symmetry.space_group_name_H-M   'P 1'
#
loop_
_entity.id
_entity.type
_entity.pdbx_description
1 polymer ?
#
loop_
_entity_poly.entity_id
_entity_poly.type
_entity_poly.pdbx_seq_one_letter_code
_entity_poly.pdbx_strand_id
1 'polypeptide(L)'
;MFVLEGRGSDPWTVDFAYKAQLDTYDQFAIDGTYFQHESGLYHIYSCWYRQFDGWPANLCIAKMTNPWTISSNFSERQILSVPSNVWEKTPYDRPFNDRLSSNEGPQKLTNPSTGQTFVIYSAARSDNRNYCQGQLELVGDDPMNVQDWRKNNEGCVFY
;
A
#
# COMPACT_ATOMS: atom_id res chain seq x y z
N MET A 1 9.30 -2.38 8.14
CA MET A 1 10.09 -2.24 6.90
C MET A 1 11.41 -1.56 7.20
N PHE A 2 12.44 -1.78 6.37
CA PHE A 2 13.79 -1.23 6.57
C PHE A 2 14.19 -0.38 5.36
N VAL A 3 14.97 0.68 5.59
CA VAL A 3 15.49 1.56 4.53
C VAL A 3 17.01 1.63 4.58
N LEU A 4 17.60 1.46 3.41
CA LEU A 4 19.00 1.72 3.10
C LEU A 4 19.08 2.90 2.13
N GLU A 5 20.09 3.76 2.27
CA GLU A 5 20.35 4.89 1.36
C GLU A 5 21.70 4.68 0.68
N GLY A 6 21.71 4.63 -0.64
CA GLY A 6 22.93 4.75 -1.45
C GLY A 6 23.01 6.15 -2.05
N ARG A 7 24.16 6.82 -1.92
CA ARG A 7 24.38 8.17 -2.46
C ARG A 7 25.34 8.14 -3.64
N GLY A 8 24.81 8.34 -4.83
CA GLY A 8 25.56 8.39 -6.08
C GLY A 8 24.65 8.21 -7.28
N SER A 9 25.20 8.32 -8.48
CA SER A 9 24.43 8.21 -9.73
C SER A 9 24.18 6.77 -10.18
N ASP A 10 24.95 5.80 -9.65
CA ASP A 10 24.86 4.39 -10.03
C ASP A 10 24.68 3.50 -8.79
N PRO A 11 23.49 2.88 -8.59
CA PRO A 11 23.21 2.04 -7.43
C PRO A 11 24.12 0.79 -7.34
N TRP A 12 24.81 0.40 -8.40
CA TRP A 12 25.71 -0.76 -8.40
C TRP A 12 27.09 -0.47 -7.81
N THR A 13 27.44 0.80 -7.62
CA THR A 13 28.79 1.23 -7.20
C THR A 13 28.81 1.93 -5.85
N VAL A 14 27.64 2.29 -5.32
CA VAL A 14 27.52 3.04 -4.07
C VAL A 14 27.49 2.10 -2.86
N ASP A 15 28.06 2.57 -1.76
CA ASP A 15 27.83 1.96 -0.45
C ASP A 15 26.44 2.35 0.07
N PHE A 16 25.72 1.35 0.59
CA PHE A 16 24.41 1.55 1.20
C PHE A 16 24.52 1.73 2.71
N ALA A 17 24.06 2.87 3.21
CA ALA A 17 23.98 3.15 4.63
C ALA A 17 22.59 2.78 5.17
N TYR A 18 22.54 2.04 6.28
CA TYR A 18 21.29 1.81 7.01
C TYR A 18 20.73 3.13 7.55
N LYS A 19 19.44 3.38 7.31
CA LYS A 19 18.75 4.60 7.75
C LYS A 19 17.83 4.33 8.94
N ALA A 20 16.91 3.39 8.76
CA ALA A 20 15.91 3.09 9.76
C ALA A 20 15.23 1.75 9.52
N GLN A 21 14.70 1.20 10.59
CA GLN A 21 13.47 0.43 10.56
C GLN A 21 12.36 1.48 10.65
N LEU A 22 11.51 1.59 9.63
CA LEU A 22 10.40 2.54 9.67
C LEU A 22 9.51 2.17 10.86
N ASP A 23 9.27 3.13 11.73
CA ASP A 23 8.26 3.01 12.78
C ASP A 23 6.87 3.15 12.17
N THR A 24 6.27 2.01 11.84
CA THR A 24 4.87 1.89 11.44
C THR A 24 4.02 1.48 12.63
N TYR A 25 4.25 2.13 13.78
CA TYR A 25 3.50 2.03 15.02
C TYR A 25 3.62 0.67 15.72
N ASP A 26 4.78 0.02 15.58
CA ASP A 26 5.04 -1.34 16.10
C ASP A 26 3.96 -2.36 15.66
N GLN A 27 3.47 -2.24 14.42
CA GLN A 27 2.51 -3.16 13.81
C GLN A 27 3.06 -3.82 12.56
N PHE A 28 2.42 -4.93 12.15
CA PHE A 28 2.71 -5.60 10.89
C PHE A 28 2.69 -4.61 9.72
N ALA A 29 3.79 -4.58 8.96
CA ALA A 29 3.95 -3.73 7.80
C ALA A 29 4.96 -4.32 6.81
N ILE A 30 4.52 -4.53 5.57
CA ILE A 30 5.35 -5.00 4.43
C ILE A 30 5.02 -4.22 3.15
N ASP A 31 5.82 -4.44 2.11
CA ASP A 31 5.57 -3.98 0.74
C ASP A 31 5.38 -2.47 0.58
N GLY A 32 6.11 -1.69 1.38
CA GLY A 32 5.98 -0.24 1.36
C GLY A 32 6.46 0.40 0.06
N THR A 33 5.68 1.36 -0.43
CA THR A 33 6.04 2.24 -1.56
C THR A 33 5.93 3.70 -1.14
N TYR A 34 6.67 4.56 -1.85
CA TYR A 34 6.55 6.01 -1.70
C TYR A 34 5.41 6.52 -2.58
N PHE A 35 4.54 7.32 -2.00
CA PHE A 35 3.55 8.09 -2.72
C PHE A 35 3.90 9.57 -2.62
N GLN A 36 4.52 10.09 -3.69
CA GLN A 36 4.81 11.51 -3.82
C GLN A 36 3.57 12.26 -4.32
N HIS A 37 3.14 13.24 -3.54
CA HIS A 37 2.05 14.15 -3.85
C HIS A 37 2.53 15.60 -3.69
N GLU A 38 1.75 16.57 -4.19
CA GLU A 38 2.07 18.00 -4.02
C GLU A 38 2.06 18.44 -2.55
N SER A 39 1.21 17.81 -1.72
CA SER A 39 1.10 18.09 -0.28
C SER A 39 2.16 17.37 0.58
N GLY A 40 3.00 16.54 -0.02
CA GLY A 40 4.15 15.91 0.64
C GLY A 40 4.44 14.47 0.21
N LEU A 41 5.29 13.82 1.00
CA LEU A 41 5.66 12.42 0.84
C LEU A 41 4.81 11.56 1.78
N TYR A 42 4.33 10.44 1.25
CA TYR A 42 3.54 9.48 1.99
C TYR A 42 4.09 8.07 1.80
N HIS A 43 3.81 7.21 2.77
CA HIS A 43 4.14 5.80 2.74
C HIS A 43 2.86 4.98 2.61
N ILE A 44 2.72 4.24 1.51
CA ILE A 44 1.62 3.29 1.33
C ILE A 44 2.19 1.88 1.49
N TYR A 45 1.58 1.05 2.31
CA TYR A 45 2.12 -0.25 2.69
C TYR A 45 1.02 -1.25 3.05
N SER A 46 1.34 -2.54 2.99
CA SER A 46 0.43 -3.59 3.46
C SER A 46 0.46 -3.68 4.98
N CYS A 47 -0.70 -3.68 5.63
CA CYS A 47 -0.86 -3.60 7.07
C CYS A 47 -2.00 -4.48 7.58
N TRP A 48 -2.01 -4.77 8.87
CA TRP A 48 -3.22 -5.23 9.55
C TRP A 48 -4.03 -4.05 10.09
N TYR A 49 -5.32 -4.29 10.33
CA TYR A 49 -6.20 -3.28 10.91
C TYR A 49 -5.74 -2.95 12.34
N ARG A 50 -5.52 -3.99 13.16
CA ARG A 50 -4.94 -3.91 14.51
C ARG A 50 -3.64 -4.69 14.59
N GLN A 51 -2.84 -4.38 15.61
CA GLN A 51 -1.51 -4.94 15.85
C GLN A 51 -1.43 -6.47 15.82
N PHE A 52 -2.48 -7.17 16.28
CA PHE A 52 -2.47 -8.63 16.46
C PHE A 52 -3.52 -9.38 15.65
N ASP A 53 -4.13 -8.77 14.62
CA ASP A 53 -5.22 -9.42 13.87
C ASP A 53 -4.74 -10.67 13.13
N GLY A 54 -3.55 -10.60 12.51
CA GLY A 54 -3.04 -11.73 11.73
C GLY A 54 -3.97 -12.08 10.57
N TRP A 55 -4.20 -11.13 9.64
CA TRP A 55 -5.13 -11.18 8.48
C TRP A 55 -6.54 -10.58 8.71
N PRO A 56 -7.19 -10.03 7.67
CA PRO A 56 -6.69 -9.77 6.33
C PRO A 56 -5.61 -8.68 6.30
N ALA A 57 -4.78 -8.69 5.25
CA ALA A 57 -3.86 -7.60 4.96
C ALA A 57 -4.57 -6.53 4.12
N ASN A 58 -4.30 -5.26 4.44
CA ASN A 58 -4.98 -4.08 3.92
C ASN A 58 -3.93 -3.08 3.41
N LEU A 59 -4.34 -2.07 2.64
CA LEU A 59 -3.44 -0.95 2.33
C LEU A 59 -3.61 0.16 3.34
N CYS A 60 -2.53 0.53 4.01
CA CYS A 60 -2.45 1.70 4.87
C CYS A 60 -1.68 2.83 4.19
N ILE A 61 -1.96 4.07 4.60
CA ILE A 61 -1.15 5.24 4.28
C ILE A 61 -0.80 6.03 5.54
N ALA A 62 0.43 6.57 5.56
CA ALA A 62 0.93 7.44 6.60
C ALA A 62 1.79 8.56 5.98
N LYS A 63 1.80 9.75 6.59
CA LYS A 63 2.61 10.88 6.10
C LYS A 63 4.07 10.72 6.53
N MET A 64 4.99 11.19 5.69
CA MET A 64 6.43 11.16 5.95
C MET A 64 7.02 12.58 5.97
N THR A 65 8.03 12.80 6.82
CA THR A 65 8.87 14.02 6.78
C THR A 65 10.07 13.85 5.86
N ASN A 66 10.56 12.62 5.68
CA ASN A 66 11.65 12.24 4.80
C ASN A 66 11.46 10.75 4.41
N PRO A 67 12.25 10.20 3.47
CA PRO A 67 12.06 8.83 2.99
C PRO A 67 12.17 7.71 4.04
N TRP A 68 12.60 7.98 5.27
CA TRP A 68 12.75 6.96 6.32
C TRP A 68 12.14 7.40 7.67
N THR A 69 11.27 8.41 7.69
CA THR A 69 10.61 8.89 8.92
C THR A 69 9.12 9.14 8.68
N ILE A 70 8.29 8.32 9.33
CA ILE A 70 6.84 8.54 9.42
C ILE A 70 6.59 9.70 10.39
N SER A 71 5.71 10.62 10.00
CA SER A 71 5.42 11.84 10.77
C SER A 71 3.99 11.92 11.28
N SER A 72 3.05 11.24 10.63
CA SER A 72 1.71 11.08 11.17
C SER A 72 1.75 10.15 12.39
N ASN A 73 0.87 10.37 13.36
CA ASN A 73 0.70 9.44 14.48
C ASN A 73 -0.29 8.30 14.11
N PHE A 74 -0.42 7.29 14.99
CA PHE A 74 -1.27 6.12 14.71
C PHE A 74 -2.76 6.48 14.47
N SER A 75 -3.29 7.50 15.14
CA SER A 75 -4.68 7.95 14.96
C SER A 75 -4.92 8.68 13.63
N GLU A 76 -3.85 9.14 12.98
CA GLU A 76 -3.89 9.76 11.67
C GLU A 76 -3.65 8.75 10.53
N ARG A 77 -3.08 7.57 10.81
CA ARG A 77 -2.92 6.50 9.81
C ARG A 77 -4.28 6.14 9.22
N GLN A 78 -4.37 6.13 7.90
CA GLN A 78 -5.58 5.70 7.19
C GLN A 78 -5.43 4.30 6.62
N ILE A 79 -6.56 3.61 6.45
CA ILE A 79 -6.67 2.36 5.70
C ILE A 79 -7.38 2.69 4.39
N LEU A 80 -6.62 2.69 3.29
CA LEU A 80 -7.12 3.05 1.96
C LEU A 80 -7.95 1.94 1.32
N SER A 81 -7.57 0.68 1.56
CA SER A 81 -8.25 -0.47 0.97
C SER A 81 -8.24 -1.65 1.91
N VAL A 82 -9.40 -2.29 2.04
CA VAL A 82 -9.57 -3.60 2.65
C VAL A 82 -10.07 -4.58 1.58
N PRO A 83 -9.82 -5.90 1.68
CA PRO A 83 -10.36 -6.90 0.76
C PRO A 83 -11.90 -7.02 0.88
N SER A 84 -12.62 -6.12 0.22
CA SER A 84 -14.08 -6.00 0.31
C SER A 84 -14.79 -6.74 -0.81
N ASN A 85 -14.19 -6.80 -2.00
CA ASN A 85 -14.78 -7.45 -3.16
C ASN A 85 -14.50 -8.96 -3.15
N VAL A 86 -15.38 -9.75 -3.78
CA VAL A 86 -15.26 -11.22 -3.84
C VAL A 86 -13.94 -11.64 -4.51
N TRP A 87 -13.51 -10.92 -5.56
CA TRP A 87 -12.25 -11.19 -6.25
C TRP A 87 -11.00 -10.87 -5.42
N GLU A 88 -11.12 -10.14 -4.31
CA GLU A 88 -10.02 -9.85 -3.40
C GLU A 88 -9.85 -10.91 -2.30
N LYS A 89 -10.76 -11.88 -2.19
CA LYS A 89 -10.87 -12.81 -1.06
C LYS A 89 -10.38 -14.22 -1.40
N THR A 90 -10.00 -14.99 -0.37
CA THR A 90 -9.48 -16.37 -0.54
C THR A 90 -10.17 -17.41 0.35
N PRO A 91 -10.59 -18.58 -0.17
CA PRO A 91 -10.71 -18.93 -1.58
C PRO A 91 -11.93 -18.23 -2.20
N TYR A 92 -11.83 -17.88 -3.47
CA TYR A 92 -12.99 -17.53 -4.30
C TYR A 92 -14.07 -18.63 -4.15
N ASP A 93 -15.35 -18.24 -4.01
CA ASP A 93 -16.52 -19.12 -3.82
C ASP A 93 -16.62 -19.93 -2.50
N ARG A 94 -16.09 -19.41 -1.37
CA ARG A 94 -16.44 -19.96 -0.03
C ARG A 94 -17.30 -19.01 0.79
N PRO A 95 -18.30 -19.52 1.54
CA PRO A 95 -19.26 -18.67 2.28
C PRO A 95 -18.62 -17.87 3.43
N PHE A 96 -17.48 -18.31 3.97
CA PHE A 96 -16.76 -17.62 5.04
C PHE A 96 -15.25 -17.87 4.92
N ASN A 97 -14.53 -17.03 4.17
CA ASN A 97 -13.09 -16.91 4.41
C ASN A 97 -12.51 -15.58 3.92
N ASP A 98 -12.55 -14.55 4.77
CA ASP A 98 -11.71 -13.35 4.59
C ASP A 98 -10.27 -13.62 5.05
N ARG A 99 -10.05 -14.70 5.82
CA ARG A 99 -8.74 -15.09 6.34
C ARG A 99 -7.79 -15.37 5.17
N LEU A 100 -6.60 -14.78 5.23
CA LEU A 100 -5.56 -14.84 4.18
C LEU A 100 -5.88 -14.05 2.91
N SER A 101 -6.88 -13.17 2.93
CA SER A 101 -7.06 -12.19 1.86
C SER A 101 -6.07 -11.05 2.04
N SER A 102 -5.42 -10.64 0.95
CA SER A 102 -4.50 -9.51 0.94
C SER A 102 -5.01 -8.38 0.07
N ASN A 103 -4.78 -7.16 0.51
CA ASN A 103 -4.36 -6.08 -0.37
C ASN A 103 -2.90 -5.75 0.00
N GLU A 104 -1.97 -6.05 -0.90
CA GLU A 104 -0.52 -5.97 -0.67
C GLU A 104 0.21 -5.47 -1.92
N GLY A 105 1.54 -5.34 -1.89
CA GLY A 105 2.31 -4.86 -3.04
C GLY A 105 1.85 -3.54 -3.67
N PRO A 106 1.53 -2.47 -2.91
CA PRO A 106 1.11 -1.20 -3.50
C PRO A 106 2.21 -0.59 -4.38
N GLN A 107 1.81 -0.08 -5.54
CA GLN A 107 2.67 0.60 -6.49
C GLN A 107 2.00 1.87 -7.02
N LYS A 108 2.67 3.01 -6.85
CA LYS A 108 2.21 4.29 -7.38
C LYS A 108 2.41 4.36 -8.89
N LEU A 109 1.38 4.81 -9.60
CA LEU A 109 1.38 5.03 -11.05
C LEU A 109 0.78 6.39 -11.35
N THR A 110 1.38 7.16 -12.25
CA THR A 110 0.77 8.39 -12.79
C THR A 110 0.61 8.22 -14.28
N ASN A 111 -0.60 8.50 -14.78
CA ASN A 111 -0.85 8.55 -16.21
C ASN A 111 -0.18 9.82 -16.79
N PRO A 112 0.80 9.70 -17.70
CA PRO A 112 1.53 10.85 -18.23
C PRO A 112 0.67 11.72 -19.15
N SER A 113 -0.42 11.19 -19.69
CA SER A 113 -1.30 11.90 -20.63
C SER A 113 -2.45 12.62 -19.93
N THR A 114 -2.98 12.06 -18.83
CA THR A 114 -4.12 12.63 -18.10
C THR A 114 -3.76 13.25 -16.76
N GLY A 115 -2.58 12.94 -16.22
CA GLY A 115 -2.16 13.36 -14.88
C GLY A 115 -2.79 12.57 -13.74
N GLN A 116 -3.70 11.63 -14.02
CA GLN A 116 -4.36 10.82 -12.99
C GLN A 116 -3.32 10.00 -12.21
N THR A 117 -3.53 9.91 -10.89
CA THR A 117 -2.64 9.18 -10.00
C THR A 117 -3.35 7.98 -9.39
N PHE A 118 -2.70 6.83 -9.48
CA PHE A 118 -3.21 5.54 -9.08
C PHE A 118 -2.28 4.86 -8.09
N VAL A 119 -2.84 3.94 -7.31
CA VAL A 119 -2.14 2.88 -6.61
C VAL A 119 -2.64 1.55 -7.15
N ILE A 120 -1.76 0.83 -7.83
CA ILE A 120 -2.00 -0.56 -8.20
C ILE A 120 -1.57 -1.44 -7.03
N TYR A 121 -2.31 -2.50 -6.74
CA TYR A 121 -1.98 -3.38 -5.62
C TYR A 121 -2.40 -4.81 -5.92
N SER A 122 -1.72 -5.77 -5.31
CA SER A 122 -2.08 -7.17 -5.42
C SER A 122 -3.24 -7.53 -4.49
N ALA A 123 -4.15 -8.37 -4.97
CA ALA A 123 -5.32 -8.83 -4.24
C ALA A 123 -5.42 -10.36 -4.18
N ALA A 124 -6.31 -10.88 -3.32
CA ALA A 124 -6.44 -12.31 -3.01
C ALA A 124 -5.17 -12.86 -2.35
N ARG A 125 -4.77 -14.09 -2.69
CA ARG A 125 -3.64 -14.77 -2.04
C ARG A 125 -2.63 -15.23 -3.07
N SER A 126 -1.37 -14.93 -2.82
CA SER A 126 -0.24 -15.10 -3.73
C SER A 126 0.10 -16.55 -4.09
N ASP A 127 -0.39 -17.54 -3.34
CA ASP A 127 -0.12 -18.96 -3.56
C ASP A 127 -1.16 -19.67 -4.44
N ASN A 128 -2.06 -18.93 -5.09
CA ASN A 128 -3.04 -19.51 -6.00
C ASN A 128 -3.40 -18.60 -7.17
N ARG A 129 -4.16 -19.17 -8.12
CA ARG A 129 -4.58 -18.53 -9.39
C ARG A 129 -5.48 -17.29 -9.26
N ASN A 130 -5.94 -16.96 -8.06
CA ASN A 130 -6.80 -15.79 -7.86
C ASN A 130 -6.00 -14.51 -7.58
N TYR A 131 -4.68 -14.63 -7.38
CA TYR A 131 -3.81 -13.46 -7.23
C TYR A 131 -3.92 -12.58 -8.48
N CYS A 132 -4.20 -11.31 -8.27
CA CYS A 132 -4.46 -10.37 -9.35
C CYS A 132 -4.17 -8.94 -8.90
N GLN A 133 -4.26 -7.97 -9.80
CA GLN A 133 -4.03 -6.55 -9.48
C GLN A 133 -5.37 -5.79 -9.38
N GLY A 134 -5.58 -5.09 -8.27
CA GLY A 134 -6.59 -4.06 -8.08
C GLY A 134 -6.04 -2.66 -8.33
N GLN A 135 -6.92 -1.66 -8.25
CA GLN A 135 -6.57 -0.26 -8.51
C GLN A 135 -7.35 0.68 -7.57
N LEU A 136 -6.63 1.61 -6.95
CA LEU A 136 -7.17 2.83 -6.35
C LEU A 136 -6.76 4.03 -7.22
N GLU A 137 -7.65 5.00 -7.38
CA GLU A 137 -7.38 6.29 -7.99
C GLU A 137 -7.56 7.38 -6.95
N LEU A 138 -6.59 8.28 -6.81
CA LEU A 138 -6.77 9.50 -6.03
C LEU A 138 -7.57 10.49 -6.89
N VAL A 139 -8.83 10.71 -6.55
CA VAL A 139 -9.78 11.57 -7.28
C VAL A 139 -10.02 12.92 -6.59
N GLY A 140 -9.68 13.03 -5.32
CA GLY A 140 -9.59 14.31 -4.58
C GLY A 140 -8.15 14.75 -4.38
N ASP A 141 -7.91 15.63 -3.41
CA ASP A 141 -6.63 16.34 -3.25
C ASP A 141 -5.85 15.91 -1.99
N ASP A 142 -6.45 15.15 -1.07
CA ASP A 142 -5.78 14.70 0.16
C ASP A 142 -5.54 13.19 0.18
N PRO A 143 -4.29 12.72 0.02
CA PRO A 143 -3.94 11.30 0.15
C PRO A 143 -4.32 10.70 1.51
N MET A 144 -4.42 11.51 2.58
CA MET A 144 -4.81 11.08 3.93
C MET A 144 -6.33 11.17 4.17
N ASN A 145 -7.13 11.51 3.16
CA ASN A 145 -8.57 11.43 3.22
C ASN A 145 -9.05 10.21 2.42
N VAL A 146 -9.57 9.18 3.09
CA VAL A 146 -10.04 7.95 2.42
C VAL A 146 -11.15 8.22 1.39
N GLN A 147 -11.96 9.26 1.59
CA GLN A 147 -13.03 9.62 0.64
C GLN A 147 -12.53 10.19 -0.68
N ASP A 148 -11.27 10.62 -0.73
CA ASP A 148 -10.62 11.11 -1.96
C ASP A 148 -10.08 9.97 -2.82
N TRP A 149 -10.20 8.72 -2.37
CA TRP A 149 -9.78 7.54 -3.11
C TRP A 149 -10.97 6.79 -3.68
N ARG A 150 -10.92 6.54 -5.01
CA ARG A 150 -11.87 5.69 -5.70
C ARG A 150 -11.26 4.32 -5.97
N LYS A 151 -11.85 3.28 -5.39
CA LYS A 151 -11.51 1.89 -5.69
C LYS A 151 -12.20 1.41 -6.97
N ASN A 152 -11.47 0.76 -7.87
CA ASN A 152 -12.09 0.02 -8.96
C ASN A 152 -12.74 -1.25 -8.40
N ASN A 153 -14.07 -1.31 -8.41
CA ASN A 153 -14.83 -2.46 -7.89
C ASN A 153 -15.26 -3.45 -8.99
N GLU A 154 -15.02 -3.14 -10.27
CA GLU A 154 -15.47 -3.96 -11.41
C GLU A 154 -14.71 -5.28 -11.53
N GLY A 155 -13.51 -5.37 -10.96
CA GLY A 155 -12.68 -6.56 -11.00
C GLY A 155 -11.19 -6.23 -10.95
N CYS A 156 -10.38 -7.26 -11.20
CA CYS A 156 -8.95 -7.08 -11.34
C CYS A 156 -8.63 -6.32 -12.64
N VAL A 157 -7.68 -5.40 -12.59
CA VAL A 157 -7.15 -4.70 -13.77
C VAL A 157 -6.06 -5.52 -14.49
N PHE A 158 -5.54 -6.56 -13.84
CA PHE A 158 -4.58 -7.52 -14.40
C PHE A 158 -4.63 -8.85 -13.61
N TYR A 159 -4.38 -9.98 -14.27
CA TYR A 159 -4.33 -11.33 -13.68
C TYR A 159 -2.95 -11.95 -13.92
#